data_AF-A0A3G1KPI1-F1
#
_entry.id   AF-A0A3G1KPI1-F1
#
_cell.length_a   1.000
_cell.length_b   1.000
_cell.length_c   1.000
_cell.angle_alpha   90.00
_cell.angle_beta   90.00
_cell.angle_gamma   90.00
#
_symmetry.space_group_name_H-M   'P 1'
#
loop_
_entity.id
_entity.type
_entity.pdbx_description
1 polymer ?
#
loop_
_entity_poly.entity_id
_entity_poly.type
_entity_poly.pdbx_seq_one_letter_code
_entity_poly.pdbx_strand_id
1 'polypeptide(L)'
;MRPYRIISLFFLLIVFGYFGEHFYLSELEDRAVLSVTSQNQTRSEDDPEPFHLVVQFYDAVEKNNWGKVKDLVTPEWWVEMYRSGYMEKWQTQVRQDPSLDFVMFLATGQKMDERNGLAWAMGKVDWVSSKQKMHDENEILSFTKQKDGWRISSIQVNRPVELVDEFYQTITAGQFEKLPSFLSAPLGQLWKSGELTASLKSDWAKSKTDVYCVFYLEDFVVQENQAWVKGVVLWNPLTPQALETPVTLSLTQTNDLDWKINKISGHWEIEK
;
A
#
# COMPACT_ATOMS: atom_id res chain seq x y z
N MET A 1 -37.06 -17.62 27.20
CA MET A 1 -35.93 -17.98 26.31
C MET A 1 -35.52 -19.41 26.60
N ARG A 2 -35.26 -20.21 25.57
CA ARG A 2 -34.95 -21.63 25.72
C ARG A 2 -33.47 -21.84 26.12
N PRO A 3 -33.15 -22.72 27.09
CA PRO A 3 -31.83 -22.82 27.72
C PRO A 3 -30.69 -23.22 26.76
N TYR A 4 -31.01 -23.85 25.63
CA TYR A 4 -30.04 -24.24 24.60
C TYR A 4 -29.43 -23.08 23.81
N ARG A 5 -30.04 -21.89 23.82
CA ARG A 5 -29.46 -20.71 23.15
C ARG A 5 -28.31 -20.06 23.94
N ILE A 6 -28.28 -20.25 25.26
CA ILE A 6 -27.22 -19.69 26.13
C ILE A 6 -25.96 -20.56 26.07
N ILE A 7 -26.13 -21.89 26.02
CA ILE A 7 -25.02 -22.85 25.94
C ILE A 7 -24.31 -22.76 24.59
N SER A 8 -25.04 -22.53 23.49
CA SER A 8 -24.45 -22.35 22.15
C SER A 8 -23.62 -21.06 22.02
N LEU A 9 -23.98 -20.00 22.76
CA LEU A 9 -23.23 -18.74 22.75
C LEU A 9 -21.92 -18.86 23.55
N PHE A 10 -21.96 -19.61 24.65
CA PHE A 10 -20.77 -19.88 25.48
C PHE A 10 -19.74 -20.74 24.76
N PHE A 11 -20.18 -21.76 24.00
CA PHE A 11 -19.27 -22.58 23.19
C PHE A 11 -18.63 -21.78 22.05
N LEU A 12 -19.38 -20.88 21.40
CA LEU A 12 -18.85 -19.99 20.36
C LEU A 12 -17.78 -19.04 20.89
N LEU A 13 -17.98 -18.47 22.10
CA LEU A 13 -17.00 -17.57 22.72
C LEU A 13 -15.71 -18.29 23.15
N ILE A 14 -15.80 -19.54 23.61
CA ILE A 14 -14.61 -20.33 23.98
C ILE A 14 -13.81 -20.73 22.73
N VAL A 15 -14.49 -21.08 21.63
CA VAL A 15 -13.82 -21.39 20.35
C VAL A 15 -13.17 -20.13 19.76
N PHE A 16 -13.83 -18.97 19.80
CA PHE A 16 -13.22 -17.71 19.34
C PHE A 16 -12.04 -17.27 20.20
N GLY A 17 -12.09 -17.46 21.53
CA GLY A 17 -10.96 -17.16 22.41
C GLY A 17 -9.75 -18.06 22.16
N TYR A 18 -9.97 -19.36 21.99
CA TYR A 18 -8.89 -20.33 21.83
C TYR A 18 -8.23 -20.28 20.44
N PHE A 19 -9.00 -19.98 19.38
CA PHE A 19 -8.43 -19.78 18.04
C PHE A 19 -7.83 -18.37 17.85
N GLY A 20 -8.36 -17.35 18.53
CA GLY A 20 -7.80 -16.00 18.49
C GLY A 20 -6.38 -15.92 19.07
N GLU A 21 -6.13 -16.59 20.20
CA GLU A 21 -4.78 -16.62 20.79
C GLU A 21 -3.80 -17.47 19.98
N HIS A 22 -4.25 -18.57 19.36
CA HIS A 22 -3.34 -19.42 18.57
C HIS A 22 -2.96 -18.83 17.21
N PHE A 23 -3.83 -18.02 16.58
CA PHE A 23 -3.50 -17.33 15.33
C PHE A 23 -2.65 -16.08 15.55
N TYR A 24 -2.81 -15.37 16.68
CA TYR A 24 -2.01 -14.17 16.94
C TYR A 24 -0.55 -14.46 17.31
N LEU A 25 -0.24 -15.65 17.84
CA LEU A 25 1.12 -15.97 18.31
C LEU A 25 2.00 -16.68 17.29
N SER A 26 1.46 -17.30 16.23
CA SER A 26 2.26 -18.08 15.28
C SER A 26 2.66 -17.35 13.99
N GLU A 27 2.11 -16.18 13.69
CA GLU A 27 2.35 -15.44 12.42
C GLU A 27 3.13 -14.13 12.58
N LEU A 28 3.47 -13.73 13.81
CA LEU A 28 4.22 -12.50 14.11
C LEU A 28 5.73 -12.71 14.33
N GLU A 29 6.23 -13.95 14.31
CA GLU A 29 7.67 -14.21 14.55
C GLU A 29 8.58 -13.90 13.35
N ASP A 30 8.05 -13.69 12.13
CA ASP A 30 8.88 -13.47 10.92
C ASP A 30 8.54 -12.22 10.08
N ARG A 31 7.61 -11.36 10.53
CA ARG A 31 7.27 -10.12 9.80
C ARG A 31 7.12 -8.95 10.77
N ALA A 32 8.03 -7.99 10.68
CA ALA A 32 7.96 -6.75 11.45
C ALA A 32 6.77 -5.89 10.99
N VAL A 33 5.58 -6.16 11.52
CA VAL A 33 4.46 -5.22 11.51
C VAL A 33 4.75 -4.17 12.59
N LEU A 34 5.38 -3.07 12.19
CA LEU A 34 5.44 -1.89 13.04
C LEU A 34 4.07 -1.20 12.99
N SER A 35 3.17 -1.56 13.90
CA SER A 35 2.31 -0.52 14.47
C SER A 35 3.24 0.35 15.30
N VAL A 36 3.52 1.58 14.89
CA VAL A 36 4.26 2.52 15.75
C VAL A 36 3.32 2.99 16.86
N THR A 37 2.99 2.07 17.77
CA THR A 37 2.49 2.40 19.09
C THR A 37 3.72 2.41 19.97
N SER A 38 4.08 3.61 20.44
CA SER A 38 5.26 3.90 21.27
C SER A 38 5.58 2.78 22.26
N GLN A 39 6.63 2.01 21.98
CA GLN A 39 7.24 1.11 22.95
C GLN A 39 8.70 1.50 23.18
N ASN A 40 8.96 1.82 24.45
CA ASN A 40 10.21 2.24 25.03
C ASN A 40 11.39 1.37 24.61
N GLN A 41 12.33 1.96 23.86
CA GLN A 41 13.74 1.61 23.94
C GLN A 41 14.54 2.89 24.18
N THR A 42 15.27 2.89 25.30
CA THR A 42 16.22 3.91 25.73
C THR A 42 17.28 4.17 24.65
N ARG A 43 17.06 5.24 23.88
CA ARG A 43 17.99 5.89 22.95
C ARG A 43 17.82 7.39 23.15
N SER A 44 18.88 8.19 23.04
CA SER A 44 18.88 9.61 23.45
C SER A 44 17.67 10.37 22.91
N GLU A 45 16.92 11.02 23.79
CA GLU A 45 15.69 11.78 23.49
C GLU A 45 15.86 12.90 22.43
N ASP A 46 17.10 13.23 22.06
CA ASP A 46 17.45 14.41 21.26
C ASP A 46 17.55 14.20 19.74
N ASP A 47 17.42 12.98 19.20
CA ASP A 47 17.46 12.75 17.73
C ASP A 47 16.40 11.70 17.34
N PRO A 48 15.16 12.11 17.01
CA PRO A 48 14.10 11.17 16.65
C PRO A 48 14.52 10.38 15.40
N GLU A 49 14.26 9.07 15.42
CA GLU A 49 14.50 8.23 14.25
C GLU A 49 13.78 8.78 13.01
N PRO A 50 14.38 8.71 11.81
CA PRO A 50 13.83 9.34 10.61
C PRO A 50 12.40 8.90 10.31
N PHE A 51 12.03 7.68 10.71
CA PHE A 51 10.71 7.10 10.49
C PHE A 51 9.60 7.76 11.34
N HIS A 52 9.94 8.36 12.49
CA HIS A 52 8.97 9.16 13.27
C HIS A 52 8.52 10.42 12.51
N LEU A 53 9.36 10.93 11.60
CA LEU A 53 9.02 12.11 10.80
C LEU A 53 7.84 11.83 9.86
N VAL A 54 7.63 10.58 9.45
CA VAL A 54 6.53 10.18 8.55
C VAL A 54 5.17 10.49 9.18
N VAL A 55 4.95 9.97 10.39
CA VAL A 55 3.71 10.20 11.15
C VAL A 55 3.54 11.68 11.46
N GLN A 56 4.62 12.36 11.89
CA GLN A 56 4.56 13.80 12.18
C GLN A 56 4.25 14.64 10.95
N PHE A 57 4.71 14.22 9.76
CA PHE A 57 4.47 14.90 8.49
C PHE A 57 3.00 14.78 8.09
N TYR A 58 2.43 13.58 8.01
CA TYR A 58 1.03 13.43 7.60
C TYR A 58 0.06 14.02 8.63
N ASP A 59 0.33 13.88 9.93
CA ASP A 59 -0.44 14.56 11.00
C ASP A 59 -0.42 16.09 10.82
N ALA A 60 0.72 16.65 10.42
CA ALA A 60 0.83 18.09 10.14
C ALA A 60 0.09 18.48 8.85
N VAL A 61 0.10 17.64 7.81
CA VAL A 61 -0.64 17.85 6.56
C VAL A 61 -2.15 17.83 6.80
N GLU A 62 -2.65 16.80 7.49
CA GLU A 62 -4.06 16.64 7.88
C GLU A 62 -4.58 17.89 8.61
N LYS A 63 -3.79 18.41 9.57
CA LYS A 63 -4.12 19.60 10.37
C LYS A 63 -3.87 20.93 9.66
N ASN A 64 -3.43 20.93 8.40
CA ASN A 64 -2.99 22.10 7.66
C ASN A 64 -1.90 22.93 8.40
N ASN A 65 -1.07 22.28 9.21
CA ASN A 65 0.03 22.92 9.94
C ASN A 65 1.29 23.02 9.06
N TRP A 66 1.22 23.89 8.06
CA TRP A 66 2.28 24.09 7.07
C TRP A 66 3.60 24.60 7.66
N GLY A 67 3.56 25.27 8.82
CA GLY A 67 4.76 25.63 9.57
C GLY A 67 5.51 24.38 10.04
N LYS A 68 4.81 23.45 10.69
CA LYS A 68 5.40 22.17 11.11
C LYS A 68 5.85 21.33 9.91
N VAL A 69 5.07 21.29 8.82
CA VAL A 69 5.50 20.61 7.57
C VAL A 69 6.84 21.16 7.09
N LYS A 70 6.98 22.49 7.01
CA LYS A 70 8.23 23.15 6.61
C LYS A 70 9.42 22.77 7.47
N ASP A 71 9.20 22.60 8.77
CA ASP A 71 10.26 22.23 9.72
C ASP A 71 10.68 20.76 9.60
N LEU A 72 9.80 19.88 9.11
CA LEU A 72 10.04 18.44 8.95
C LEU A 72 10.74 18.07 7.63
N VAL A 73 10.72 18.95 6.64
CA VAL A 73 11.26 18.71 5.29
C VAL A 73 12.55 19.48 5.04
N THR A 74 13.31 19.11 4.02
CA THR A 74 14.44 19.92 3.57
C THR A 74 13.94 21.20 2.86
N PRO A 75 14.74 22.29 2.83
CA PRO A 75 14.38 23.50 2.10
C PRO A 75 14.09 23.26 0.62
N GLU A 76 14.82 22.36 -0.02
CA GLU A 76 14.62 22.01 -1.43
C GLU A 76 13.26 21.33 -1.65
N TRP A 77 12.90 20.40 -0.76
CA TRP A 77 11.60 19.73 -0.84
C TRP A 77 10.45 20.67 -0.52
N TRP A 78 10.63 21.59 0.44
CA TRP A 78 9.65 22.64 0.72
C TRP A 78 9.32 23.48 -0.52
N VAL A 79 10.36 23.89 -1.27
CA VAL A 79 10.18 24.62 -2.54
C VAL A 79 9.44 23.77 -3.58
N GLU A 80 9.75 22.47 -3.66
CA GLU A 80 9.08 21.57 -4.60
C GLU A 80 7.60 21.34 -4.26
N MET A 81 7.26 21.17 -2.98
CA MET A 81 5.87 21.06 -2.53
C MET A 81 5.06 22.32 -2.88
N TYR A 82 5.68 23.50 -2.78
CA TYR A 82 5.05 24.75 -3.21
C TYR A 82 4.88 24.80 -4.74
N ARG A 83 5.93 24.48 -5.50
CA ARG A 83 5.95 24.55 -6.97
C ARG A 83 4.98 23.56 -7.62
N SER A 84 4.86 22.37 -7.07
CA SER A 84 3.98 21.30 -7.58
C SER A 84 2.49 21.54 -7.30
N GLY A 85 2.15 22.55 -6.49
CA GLY A 85 0.77 22.78 -6.05
C GLY A 85 0.27 21.76 -5.02
N TYR A 86 1.16 20.94 -4.45
CA TYR A 86 0.82 19.91 -3.46
C TYR A 86 0.04 20.50 -2.28
N MET A 87 0.51 21.63 -1.74
CA MET A 87 -0.13 22.30 -0.60
C MET A 87 -1.56 22.76 -0.94
N GLU A 88 -1.74 23.42 -2.09
CA GLU A 88 -3.05 23.93 -2.51
C GLU A 88 -4.04 22.79 -2.78
N LYS A 89 -3.57 21.70 -3.40
CA LYS A 89 -4.36 20.48 -3.63
C LYS A 89 -4.87 19.92 -2.30
N TRP A 90 -3.99 19.73 -1.32
CA TRP A 90 -4.38 19.20 0.00
C TRP A 90 -5.30 20.13 0.77
N GLN A 91 -5.00 21.42 0.82
CA GLN A 91 -5.88 22.41 1.44
C GLN A 91 -7.27 22.40 0.81
N THR A 92 -7.36 22.16 -0.49
CA THR A 92 -8.63 22.05 -1.21
C THR A 92 -9.36 20.76 -0.86
N GLN A 93 -8.66 19.63 -0.80
CA GLN A 93 -9.23 18.35 -0.39
C GLN A 93 -9.79 18.40 1.04
N VAL A 94 -9.01 18.90 2.01
CA VAL A 94 -9.48 19.04 3.41
C VAL A 94 -10.67 20.00 3.53
N ARG A 95 -10.70 21.08 2.72
CA ARG A 95 -11.86 21.99 2.70
C ARG A 95 -13.12 21.33 2.13
N GLN A 96 -12.97 20.54 1.07
CA GLN A 96 -14.08 19.80 0.46
C GLN A 96 -14.54 18.65 1.36
N ASP A 97 -13.61 18.04 2.09
CA ASP A 97 -13.84 16.93 2.99
C ASP A 97 -13.14 17.12 4.35
N PRO A 98 -13.80 17.79 5.30
CA PRO A 98 -13.26 17.97 6.65
C PRO A 98 -13.22 16.68 7.49
N SER A 99 -13.75 15.56 6.97
CA SER A 99 -13.69 14.26 7.65
C SER A 99 -12.48 13.43 7.23
N LEU A 100 -11.64 13.98 6.34
CA LEU A 100 -10.40 13.38 5.95
C LEU A 100 -9.47 13.28 7.15
N ASP A 101 -9.00 12.08 7.45
CA ASP A 101 -8.17 11.79 8.61
C ASP A 101 -7.02 10.85 8.21
N PHE A 102 -5.81 11.16 8.72
CA PHE A 102 -4.65 10.31 8.53
C PHE A 102 -4.71 9.16 9.54
N VAL A 103 -4.77 7.92 9.05
CA VAL A 103 -4.87 6.76 9.94
C VAL A 103 -3.48 6.27 10.31
N MET A 104 -2.69 5.90 9.30
CA MET A 104 -1.37 5.33 9.50
C MET A 104 -0.53 5.32 8.22
N PHE A 105 0.77 5.11 8.42
CA PHE A 105 1.67 4.73 7.34
C PHE A 105 2.15 3.30 7.59
N LEU A 106 1.77 2.37 6.71
CA LEU A 106 2.19 0.98 6.80
C LEU A 106 3.50 0.81 6.04
N ALA A 107 4.61 0.79 6.78
CA ALA A 107 5.94 0.55 6.21
C ALA A 107 6.07 -0.90 5.72
N THR A 108 6.49 -1.07 4.47
CA THR A 108 6.76 -2.37 3.84
C THR A 108 8.25 -2.62 3.66
N GLY A 109 9.07 -1.56 3.70
CA GLY A 109 10.52 -1.65 3.67
C GLY A 109 11.17 -0.37 4.18
N GLN A 110 12.35 -0.49 4.77
CA GLN A 110 13.13 0.67 5.20
C GLN A 110 14.62 0.37 5.24
N LYS A 111 15.44 1.40 5.08
CA LYS A 111 16.90 1.30 5.26
C LYS A 111 17.45 2.60 5.81
N MET A 112 18.45 2.49 6.68
CA MET A 112 19.18 3.63 7.22
C MET A 112 20.69 3.42 7.05
N ASP A 113 21.36 4.44 6.54
CA ASP A 113 22.81 4.58 6.47
C ASP A 113 23.21 5.78 7.31
N GLU A 114 23.46 5.53 8.60
CA GLU A 114 23.85 6.58 9.55
C GLU A 114 25.17 7.26 9.16
N ARG A 115 26.08 6.53 8.48
CA ARG A 115 27.40 7.04 8.10
C ARG A 115 27.30 8.11 7.02
N ASN A 116 26.45 7.86 6.02
CA ASN A 116 26.23 8.81 4.93
C ASN A 116 25.08 9.79 5.25
N GLY A 117 24.39 9.62 6.37
CA GLY A 117 23.26 10.47 6.76
C GLY A 117 22.07 10.33 5.81
N LEU A 118 21.81 9.13 5.32
CA LEU A 118 20.75 8.83 4.37
C LEU A 118 19.83 7.75 4.94
N ALA A 119 18.53 7.88 4.74
CA ALA A 119 17.58 6.81 5.01
C ALA A 119 16.45 6.85 3.99
N TRP A 120 15.70 5.75 3.90
CA TRP A 120 14.44 5.71 3.16
C TRP A 120 13.46 4.77 3.84
N ALA A 121 12.17 5.06 3.66
CA ALA A 121 11.06 4.19 4.01
C ALA A 121 10.14 4.07 2.80
N MET A 122 9.72 2.85 2.51
CA MET A 122 8.68 2.53 1.55
C MET A 122 7.48 2.04 2.33
N GLY A 123 6.30 2.49 1.94
CA GLY A 123 5.08 2.04 2.56
C GLY A 123 3.85 2.64 1.92
N LYS A 124 2.74 2.42 2.61
CA LYS A 124 1.41 2.77 2.16
C LYS A 124 0.82 3.77 3.14
N VAL A 125 0.41 4.94 2.64
CA VAL A 125 -0.30 5.93 3.46
C VAL A 125 -1.80 5.62 3.41
N ASP A 126 -2.41 5.49 4.59
CA ASP A 126 -3.83 5.20 4.75
C ASP A 126 -4.56 6.46 5.24
N TRP A 127 -5.61 6.82 4.50
CA TRP A 127 -6.48 7.95 4.75
C TRP A 127 -7.92 7.47 4.81
N VAL A 128 -8.69 7.98 5.76
CA VAL A 128 -10.13 7.71 5.82
C VAL A 128 -10.93 8.97 5.56
N SER A 129 -12.11 8.77 4.98
CA SER A 129 -13.07 9.83 4.72
C SER A 129 -14.49 9.29 4.92
N SER A 130 -15.36 10.11 5.50
CA SER A 130 -16.79 9.82 5.59
C SER A 130 -17.56 10.13 4.30
N LYS A 131 -16.96 10.87 3.35
CA LYS A 131 -17.61 11.34 2.12
C LYS A 131 -17.24 10.54 0.88
N GLN A 132 -16.03 10.00 0.83
CA GLN A 132 -15.51 9.31 -0.35
C GLN A 132 -14.56 8.17 0.05
N LYS A 133 -14.41 7.20 -0.85
CA LYS A 133 -13.35 6.22 -0.72
C LYS A 133 -12.03 6.92 -1.03
N MET A 134 -11.09 6.87 -0.10
CA MET A 134 -9.72 7.32 -0.34
C MET A 134 -8.95 6.23 -1.07
N HIS A 135 -8.09 6.65 -1.98
CA HIS A 135 -7.11 5.76 -2.57
C HIS A 135 -5.89 5.76 -1.68
N ASP A 136 -5.43 4.58 -1.31
CA ASP A 136 -4.20 4.45 -0.58
C ASP A 136 -3.03 4.71 -1.55
N GLU A 137 -2.05 5.51 -1.13
CA GLU A 137 -0.91 5.86 -1.98
C GLU A 137 0.34 5.07 -1.53
N ASN A 138 1.04 4.46 -2.49
CA ASN A 138 2.30 3.76 -2.22
C ASN A 138 3.46 4.74 -2.42
N GLU A 139 4.17 5.04 -1.34
CA GLU A 139 5.17 6.11 -1.31
C GLU A 139 6.56 5.61 -0.87
N ILE A 140 7.59 6.18 -1.48
CA ILE A 140 8.94 6.21 -0.89
C ILE A 140 9.19 7.59 -0.29
N LEU A 141 9.50 7.60 1.00
CA LEU A 141 10.02 8.76 1.70
C LEU A 141 11.53 8.61 1.83
N SER A 142 12.26 9.60 1.33
CA SER A 142 13.72 9.71 1.51
C SER A 142 14.02 10.70 2.62
N PHE A 143 15.06 10.42 3.39
CA PHE A 143 15.52 11.26 4.50
C PHE A 143 17.00 11.57 4.36
N THR A 144 17.36 12.77 4.81
CA THR A 144 18.75 13.20 4.90
C THR A 144 19.02 13.78 6.28
N LYS A 145 20.15 13.42 6.88
CA LYS A 145 20.60 13.96 8.15
C LYS A 145 21.24 15.33 7.94
N GLN A 146 20.67 16.35 8.59
CA GLN A 146 21.22 17.70 8.64
C GLN A 146 21.82 17.97 10.03
N LYS A 147 22.38 19.17 10.23
CA LYS A 147 23.00 19.56 11.51
C LYS A 147 22.01 19.46 12.68
N ASP A 148 20.73 19.73 12.41
CA ASP A 148 19.65 19.80 13.40
C ASP A 148 18.72 18.56 13.34
N GLY A 149 19.26 17.41 12.92
CA GLY A 149 18.57 16.12 12.86
C GLY A 149 18.13 15.70 11.45
N TRP A 150 17.35 14.62 11.40
CA TRP A 150 16.80 14.10 10.15
C TRP A 150 15.72 15.01 9.55
N ARG A 151 15.63 15.06 8.22
CA ARG A 151 14.59 15.77 7.47
C ARG A 151 14.13 14.93 6.28
N ILE A 152 12.85 15.04 5.91
CA ILE A 152 12.31 14.43 4.70
C ILE A 152 12.83 15.22 3.49
N SER A 153 13.57 14.55 2.61
CA SER A 153 14.19 15.15 1.43
C SER A 153 13.39 14.92 0.14
N SER A 154 12.54 13.90 0.11
CA SER A 154 11.59 13.69 -0.98
C SER A 154 10.47 12.74 -0.56
N ILE A 155 9.29 12.93 -1.14
CA ILE A 155 8.21 11.95 -1.09
C ILE A 155 7.84 11.62 -2.53
N GLN A 156 7.92 10.35 -2.89
CA GLN A 156 7.69 9.88 -4.26
C GLN A 156 6.55 8.87 -4.28
N VAL A 157 5.48 9.23 -4.98
CA VAL A 157 4.38 8.31 -5.28
C VAL A 157 4.82 7.36 -6.39
N ASN A 158 4.80 6.06 -6.12
CA ASN A 158 5.22 5.05 -7.09
C ASN A 158 4.05 4.64 -7.98
N ARG A 159 3.75 5.46 -9.00
CA ARG A 159 2.68 5.20 -9.97
C ARG A 159 2.69 3.78 -10.56
N PRO A 160 3.84 3.17 -10.90
CA PRO A 160 3.85 1.78 -11.37
C PRO A 160 3.34 0.78 -10.33
N VAL A 161 3.69 0.97 -9.05
CA VAL A 161 3.25 0.12 -7.94
C VAL A 161 1.75 0.30 -7.70
N GLU A 162 1.27 1.54 -7.67
CA GLU A 162 -0.15 1.84 -7.51
C GLU A 162 -0.99 1.22 -8.62
N LEU A 163 -0.52 1.32 -9.87
CA LEU A 163 -1.22 0.71 -11.01
C LEU A 163 -1.36 -0.81 -10.83
N VAL A 164 -0.34 -1.48 -10.29
CA VAL A 164 -0.39 -2.91 -9.98
C VAL A 164 -1.36 -3.21 -8.82
N ASP A 165 -1.36 -2.42 -7.76
CA ASP A 165 -2.32 -2.57 -6.66
C ASP A 165 -3.76 -2.38 -7.16
N GLU A 166 -4.03 -1.31 -7.92
CA GLU A 166 -5.33 -1.04 -8.53
C GLU A 166 -5.77 -2.15 -9.49
N PHE A 167 -4.84 -2.73 -10.26
CA PHE A 167 -5.12 -3.86 -11.14
C PHE A 167 -5.64 -5.07 -10.35
N TYR A 168 -4.97 -5.45 -9.26
CA TYR A 168 -5.40 -6.57 -8.41
C TYR A 168 -6.66 -6.23 -7.60
N GLN A 169 -6.82 -5.01 -7.11
CA GLN A 169 -8.06 -4.57 -6.46
C GLN A 169 -9.26 -4.63 -7.42
N THR A 170 -9.05 -4.31 -8.70
CA THR A 170 -10.08 -4.41 -9.76
C THR A 170 -10.49 -5.87 -9.99
N ILE A 171 -9.53 -6.81 -9.92
CA ILE A 171 -9.81 -8.26 -9.94
C ILE A 171 -10.61 -8.67 -8.71
N THR A 172 -10.21 -8.25 -7.51
CA THR A 172 -10.92 -8.54 -6.26
C THR A 172 -12.37 -8.06 -6.31
N ALA A 173 -12.61 -6.87 -6.87
CA ALA A 173 -13.93 -6.29 -7.05
C ALA A 173 -14.76 -6.93 -8.19
N GLY A 174 -14.20 -7.86 -8.96
CA GLY A 174 -14.88 -8.50 -10.09
C GLY A 174 -15.12 -7.58 -11.30
N GLN A 175 -14.43 -6.43 -11.37
CA GLN A 175 -14.62 -5.40 -12.39
C GLN A 175 -13.77 -5.70 -13.65
N PHE A 176 -13.92 -6.91 -14.18
CA PHE A 176 -13.07 -7.44 -15.26
C PHE A 176 -13.12 -6.63 -16.56
N GLU A 177 -14.19 -5.88 -16.79
CA GLU A 177 -14.37 -4.95 -17.91
C GLU A 177 -13.41 -3.76 -17.86
N LYS A 178 -12.93 -3.39 -16.67
CA LYS A 178 -11.98 -2.29 -16.49
C LYS A 178 -10.53 -2.72 -16.70
N LEU A 179 -10.21 -4.00 -16.47
CA LEU A 179 -8.85 -4.52 -16.54
C LEU A 179 -8.09 -4.17 -17.84
N PRO A 180 -8.70 -4.15 -19.04
CA PRO A 180 -8.03 -3.70 -20.26
C PRO A 180 -7.44 -2.29 -20.21
N SER A 181 -7.93 -1.38 -19.34
CA SER A 181 -7.36 -0.03 -19.22
C SER A 181 -6.00 -0.02 -18.52
N PHE A 182 -5.64 -1.06 -17.79
CA PHE A 182 -4.36 -1.19 -17.10
C PHE A 182 -3.28 -1.84 -17.99
N LEU A 183 -3.69 -2.48 -19.08
CA LEU A 183 -2.84 -3.32 -19.90
C LEU A 183 -2.34 -2.59 -21.16
N SER A 184 -1.14 -2.93 -21.60
CA SER A 184 -0.64 -2.54 -22.91
C SER A 184 -1.55 -3.11 -24.01
N ALA A 185 -1.55 -2.50 -25.20
CA ALA A 185 -2.41 -2.97 -26.29
C ALA A 185 -2.24 -4.48 -26.62
N PRO A 186 -1.01 -5.03 -26.73
CA PRO A 186 -0.82 -6.47 -26.94
C PRO A 186 -1.43 -7.34 -25.83
N LEU A 187 -1.18 -7.00 -24.57
CA LEU A 187 -1.67 -7.77 -23.43
C LEU A 187 -3.20 -7.61 -23.26
N GLY A 188 -3.73 -6.43 -23.54
CA GLY A 188 -5.17 -6.16 -23.54
C GLY A 188 -5.92 -6.91 -24.65
N GLN A 189 -5.29 -7.22 -25.78
CA GLN A 189 -5.88 -8.08 -26.81
C GLN A 189 -5.96 -9.54 -26.34
N LEU A 190 -4.90 -10.06 -25.70
CA LEU A 190 -4.91 -11.38 -25.08
C LEU A 190 -5.97 -11.48 -23.97
N TRP A 191 -6.15 -10.42 -23.19
CA TRP A 191 -7.21 -10.36 -22.18
C TRP A 191 -8.61 -10.49 -22.80
N LYS A 192 -8.82 -9.82 -23.95
CA LYS A 192 -10.08 -9.82 -24.69
C LYS A 192 -10.37 -11.13 -25.43
N SER A 193 -9.37 -11.94 -25.78
CA SER A 193 -9.58 -13.22 -26.48
C SER A 193 -10.31 -14.26 -25.62
N GLY A 194 -10.37 -14.07 -24.29
CA GLY A 194 -11.33 -14.75 -23.43
C GLY A 194 -10.80 -15.95 -22.66
N GLU A 195 -9.70 -16.58 -23.10
CA GLU A 195 -9.20 -17.83 -22.50
C GLU A 195 -8.73 -17.62 -21.05
N LEU A 196 -7.95 -16.57 -20.80
CA LEU A 196 -7.47 -16.20 -19.46
C LEU A 196 -8.58 -15.64 -18.57
N THR A 197 -9.48 -14.84 -19.16
CA THR A 197 -10.52 -14.14 -18.40
C THR A 197 -11.67 -15.04 -17.99
N ALA A 198 -12.00 -16.06 -18.77
CA ALA A 198 -13.07 -16.99 -18.42
C ALA A 198 -12.73 -17.84 -17.19
N SER A 199 -11.49 -18.32 -17.10
CA SER A 199 -11.01 -19.10 -15.94
C SER A 199 -11.02 -18.24 -14.67
N LEU A 200 -10.41 -17.04 -14.73
CA LEU A 200 -10.36 -16.11 -13.60
C LEU A 200 -11.76 -15.68 -13.13
N LYS A 201 -12.69 -15.38 -14.07
CA LYS A 201 -14.08 -15.06 -13.74
C LYS A 201 -14.81 -16.22 -13.08
N SER A 202 -14.60 -17.44 -13.56
CA SER A 202 -15.20 -18.65 -13.02
C SER A 202 -14.71 -18.93 -11.60
N ASP A 203 -13.42 -18.71 -11.34
CA ASP A 203 -12.84 -18.87 -10.01
C ASP A 203 -13.30 -17.76 -9.05
N TRP A 204 -13.26 -16.49 -9.48
CA TRP A 204 -13.82 -15.37 -8.72
C TRP A 204 -15.28 -15.58 -8.33
N ALA A 205 -16.12 -16.07 -9.25
CA ALA A 205 -17.54 -16.33 -8.97
C ALA A 205 -17.79 -17.47 -7.96
N LYS A 206 -16.80 -18.34 -7.73
CA LYS A 206 -16.87 -19.39 -6.70
C LYS A 206 -16.41 -18.88 -5.33
N SER A 207 -15.68 -17.77 -5.28
CA SER A 207 -15.30 -17.13 -4.03
C SER A 207 -16.55 -16.78 -3.23
N LYS A 208 -16.54 -17.14 -1.96
CA LYS A 208 -17.62 -16.84 -1.00
C LYS A 208 -17.25 -15.71 -0.06
N THR A 209 -16.11 -15.06 -0.31
CA THR A 209 -15.55 -14.01 0.52
C THR A 209 -15.46 -12.72 -0.28
N ASP A 210 -15.65 -11.59 0.39
CA ASP A 210 -15.54 -10.26 -0.24
C ASP A 210 -14.09 -9.92 -0.65
N VAL A 211 -13.12 -10.71 -0.16
CA VAL A 211 -11.70 -10.62 -0.53
C VAL A 211 -11.32 -11.83 -1.36
N TYR A 212 -11.24 -11.65 -2.68
CA TYR A 212 -10.82 -12.68 -3.62
C TYR A 212 -9.30 -12.74 -3.80
N CYS A 213 -8.61 -11.60 -3.96
CA CYS A 213 -7.16 -11.60 -3.93
C CYS A 213 -6.57 -10.37 -3.21
N VAL A 214 -5.31 -10.52 -2.76
CA VAL A 214 -4.53 -9.45 -2.16
C VAL A 214 -3.13 -9.48 -2.77
N PHE A 215 -2.65 -8.32 -3.22
CA PHE A 215 -1.29 -8.16 -3.73
C PHE A 215 -0.39 -7.62 -2.62
N TYR A 216 0.73 -8.29 -2.39
CA TYR A 216 1.78 -7.87 -1.47
C TYR A 216 3.02 -7.47 -2.27
N LEU A 217 3.42 -6.21 -2.18
CA LEU A 217 4.65 -5.71 -2.79
C LEU A 217 5.88 -6.28 -2.09
N GLU A 218 6.80 -6.86 -2.86
CA GLU A 218 8.11 -7.29 -2.36
C GLU A 218 9.22 -6.30 -2.74
N ASP A 219 9.26 -5.91 -4.02
CA ASP A 219 10.34 -5.09 -4.57
C ASP A 219 9.87 -4.44 -5.87
N PHE A 220 10.53 -3.38 -6.30
CA PHE A 220 10.26 -2.75 -7.59
C PHE A 220 11.42 -1.88 -8.04
N VAL A 221 11.50 -1.65 -9.36
CA VAL A 221 12.41 -0.67 -9.95
C VAL A 221 11.65 0.16 -10.97
N VAL A 222 11.91 1.45 -10.98
CA VAL A 222 11.43 2.40 -12.00
C VAL A 222 12.66 3.04 -12.65
N GLN A 223 12.73 2.96 -13.97
CA GLN A 223 13.80 3.58 -14.77
C GLN A 223 13.20 4.17 -16.04
N GLU A 224 13.27 5.50 -16.16
CA GLU A 224 12.75 6.25 -17.31
C GLU A 224 11.29 5.87 -17.62
N ASN A 225 11.05 5.23 -18.77
CA ASN A 225 9.74 4.81 -19.25
C ASN A 225 9.47 3.32 -18.99
N GLN A 226 10.25 2.66 -18.14
CA GLN A 226 10.10 1.25 -17.79
C GLN A 226 10.06 1.05 -16.28
N ALA A 227 9.32 0.05 -15.85
CA ALA A 227 9.32 -0.39 -14.47
C ALA A 227 9.09 -1.89 -14.39
N TRP A 228 9.50 -2.49 -13.28
CA TRP A 228 8.98 -3.78 -12.85
C TRP A 228 8.58 -3.71 -11.39
N VAL A 229 7.50 -4.41 -11.06
CA VAL A 229 6.94 -4.52 -9.72
C VAL A 229 6.85 -6.00 -9.40
N LYS A 230 7.55 -6.41 -8.35
CA LYS A 230 7.60 -7.78 -7.87
C LYS A 230 6.78 -7.89 -6.59
N GLY A 231 6.01 -8.96 -6.47
CA GLY A 231 5.21 -9.21 -5.29
C GLY A 231 4.68 -10.63 -5.22
N VAL A 232 3.78 -10.85 -4.26
CA VAL A 232 3.03 -12.10 -4.10
C VAL A 232 1.55 -11.78 -4.16
N VAL A 233 0.81 -12.55 -4.96
CA VAL A 233 -0.65 -12.50 -4.96
C VAL A 233 -1.16 -13.64 -4.10
N LEU A 234 -1.91 -13.31 -3.05
CA LEU A 234 -2.68 -14.29 -2.27
C LEU A 234 -4.08 -14.39 -2.88
N TRP A 235 -4.43 -15.57 -3.39
CA TRP A 235 -5.75 -15.88 -3.93
C TRP A 235 -6.61 -16.57 -2.87
N ASN A 236 -7.89 -16.24 -2.81
CA ASN A 236 -8.86 -16.71 -1.83
C ASN A 236 -8.30 -16.75 -0.39
N PRO A 237 -7.69 -15.65 0.11
CA PRO A 237 -6.87 -15.66 1.32
C PRO A 237 -7.65 -16.02 2.59
N LEU A 238 -8.98 -15.86 2.57
CA LEU A 238 -9.86 -16.16 3.70
C LEU A 238 -10.48 -17.57 3.62
N THR A 239 -9.86 -18.46 2.85
CA THR A 239 -10.35 -19.83 2.64
C THR A 239 -9.24 -20.86 2.81
N PRO A 240 -9.56 -22.14 3.08
CA PRO A 240 -8.58 -23.23 3.07
C PRO A 240 -7.90 -23.48 1.71
N GLN A 241 -8.37 -22.81 0.65
CA GLN A 241 -7.84 -22.91 -0.71
C GLN A 241 -6.90 -21.74 -1.03
N ALA A 242 -6.41 -21.04 0.00
CA ALA A 242 -5.48 -19.93 -0.18
C ALA A 242 -4.27 -20.39 -0.98
N LEU A 243 -3.96 -19.65 -2.05
CA LEU A 243 -2.81 -19.93 -2.91
C LEU A 243 -1.96 -18.67 -2.98
N GLU A 244 -0.68 -18.82 -2.68
CA GLU A 244 0.30 -17.76 -2.94
C GLU A 244 0.88 -17.95 -4.32
N THR A 245 1.04 -16.87 -5.06
CA THR A 245 1.77 -16.93 -6.32
C THR A 245 2.70 -15.73 -6.45
N PRO A 246 4.03 -15.96 -6.55
CA PRO A 246 4.97 -14.90 -6.80
C PRO A 246 4.78 -14.36 -8.22
N VAL A 247 4.81 -13.04 -8.35
CA VAL A 247 4.58 -12.35 -9.62
C VAL A 247 5.60 -11.26 -9.85
N THR A 248 5.92 -11.04 -11.13
CA THR A 248 6.63 -9.86 -11.57
C THR A 248 5.86 -9.23 -12.71
N LEU A 249 5.36 -8.01 -12.50
CA LEU A 249 4.67 -7.24 -13.51
C LEU A 249 5.68 -6.26 -14.10
N SER A 250 5.87 -6.33 -15.41
CA SER A 250 6.62 -5.31 -16.14
C SER A 250 5.65 -4.25 -16.64
N LEU A 251 6.07 -2.99 -16.57
CA LEU A 251 5.29 -1.84 -16.97
C LEU A 251 6.08 -0.97 -17.94
N THR A 252 5.36 -0.29 -18.82
CA THR A 252 5.92 0.71 -19.73
C THR A 252 5.08 1.97 -19.67
N GLN A 253 5.74 3.11 -19.62
CA GLN A 253 5.10 4.40 -19.74
C GLN A 253 4.79 4.67 -21.22
N THR A 254 3.54 5.01 -21.48
CA THR A 254 3.04 5.41 -22.79
C THR A 254 3.45 6.85 -23.10
N ASN A 255 3.26 7.27 -24.35
CA ASN A 255 3.58 8.63 -24.80
C ASN A 255 2.76 9.71 -24.05
N ASP A 256 1.60 9.35 -23.52
CA ASP A 256 0.74 10.23 -22.72
C ASP A 256 1.15 10.27 -21.23
N LEU A 257 2.37 9.78 -20.92
CA LEU A 257 2.93 9.65 -19.56
C LEU A 257 2.16 8.69 -18.63
N ASP A 258 1.20 7.95 -19.17
CA ASP A 258 0.42 6.95 -18.43
C ASP A 258 1.13 5.60 -18.43
N TRP A 259 1.11 4.89 -17.29
CA TRP A 259 1.75 3.59 -17.16
C TRP A 259 0.80 2.48 -17.63
N LYS A 260 1.36 1.41 -18.20
CA LYS A 260 0.61 0.19 -18.58
C LYS A 260 1.40 -1.06 -18.24
N ILE A 261 0.71 -2.08 -17.75
CA ILE A 261 1.27 -3.43 -17.57
C ILE A 261 1.50 -4.02 -18.96
N ASN A 262 2.76 -4.29 -19.30
CA ASN A 262 3.13 -4.85 -20.60
C ASN A 262 3.32 -6.38 -20.55
N LYS A 263 3.66 -6.92 -19.37
CA LYS A 263 3.87 -8.34 -19.13
C LYS A 263 3.57 -8.67 -17.67
N ILE A 264 2.98 -9.84 -17.44
CA ILE A 264 2.80 -10.44 -16.12
C ILE A 264 3.54 -11.77 -16.15
N SER A 265 4.53 -11.94 -15.28
CA SER A 265 5.26 -13.19 -15.09
C SER A 265 4.84 -13.82 -13.76
N GLY A 266 4.76 -15.15 -13.72
CA GLY A 266 4.24 -15.92 -12.57
C GLY A 266 2.74 -16.25 -12.67
N HIS A 267 1.98 -15.52 -13.48
CA HIS A 267 0.60 -15.83 -13.87
C HIS A 267 0.40 -15.67 -15.36
N TRP A 268 -0.47 -16.49 -15.94
CA TRP A 268 -1.03 -16.26 -17.28
C TRP A 268 0.00 -16.16 -18.40
N GLU A 269 1.21 -16.67 -18.15
CA GLU A 269 2.19 -16.87 -19.19
C GLU A 269 1.62 -17.90 -20.16
N ILE A 270 1.46 -17.49 -21.42
CA ILE A 270 1.22 -18.44 -22.49
C ILE A 270 2.58 -19.10 -22.73
N GLU A 271 2.78 -20.32 -22.21
CA GLU A 271 3.88 -21.17 -22.67
C GLU A 271 3.78 -21.26 -24.19
N LYS A 272 4.85 -20.85 -24.87
CA LYS A 272 4.99 -21.00 -26.32
C LYS A 272 5.45 -22.40 -26.66
#